data_AF-A0A100XYS3-F1
#
_entry.id   AF-A0A100XYS3-F1
#
_cell.length_a   1.000
_cell.length_b   1.000
_cell.length_c   1.000
_cell.angle_alpha   90.00
_cell.angle_beta   90.00
_cell.angle_gamma   90.00
#
_symmetry.space_group_name_H-M   'P 1'
#
loop_
_entity.id
_entity.type
_entity.pdbx_description
1 polymer ?
#
loop_
_entity_poly.entity_id
_entity_poly.type
_entity_poly.pdbx_seq_one_letter_code
_entity_poly.pdbx_strand_id
1 'polypeptide(L)'
;MSKELSKYYNEPLMYAIQYHKEGLAVIPLKFKTKEAAIKWRQYQKKRPPAIKLEKWFKKSEPKNIAIICGVVSGNLIVMDFDEEDKYYEFLNTIDEDLKNIILGTRTVITNRGRHVYLRVDSDEKTFRELFPSKRSEKWHVDFQSEGKYVVAPPSVHPSGQKYELEGEWIDIKKVSIETMLKIKRVLFPEDKLPTEILKTSKNASFNKSQKKNGLTEADMLEIANVLAPAYKEGFRNNIVYSLSGWLAKAGISMEDALKVATFLAQKGDDPDYETPEFRNRLDVVTRSYEKWRCGINVAGKKYLVEFLEGALEDEEQVISIMKRLEELIGVPSTSSGMIFVDENESEGLVYYADLAEKYIGKGQFKDKSGSKKTFLKKGRIIEAVPTKAIRYIDPISGTENLDIVFESNLSPVPLTLQGVERRDILSVLKRNGYIVKNRIAEDALNAILNNMILSGLVETKTEFSKMGVFWYQGEMHYTKIKLPEEIRR
;
A
#
# COMPACT_ATOMS: atom_id res chain seq x y z
N MET A 1 -10.70 25.65 0.35
CA MET A 1 -11.68 25.35 -0.71
C MET A 1 -11.89 26.63 -1.53
N SER A 2 -11.53 26.67 -2.81
CA SER A 2 -11.58 27.91 -3.61
C SER A 2 -13.00 28.23 -4.06
N LYS A 3 -13.38 29.52 -4.00
CA LYS A 3 -14.70 30.04 -4.39
C LYS A 3 -15.04 29.83 -5.88
N GLU A 4 -14.09 29.38 -6.71
CA GLU A 4 -14.28 29.22 -8.15
C GLU A 4 -14.97 27.90 -8.56
N LEU A 5 -14.79 26.81 -7.80
CA LEU A 5 -15.41 25.51 -8.12
C LEU A 5 -16.92 25.46 -7.84
N SER A 6 -17.43 26.30 -6.93
CA SER A 6 -18.84 26.32 -6.51
C SER A 6 -19.79 26.88 -7.59
N LYS A 7 -19.26 27.54 -8.62
CA LYS A 7 -20.06 28.10 -9.72
C LYS A 7 -20.58 27.03 -10.69
N TYR A 8 -19.86 25.91 -10.82
CA TYR A 8 -20.13 24.87 -11.83
C TYR A 8 -20.72 23.57 -11.28
N TYR A 9 -20.40 23.20 -10.04
CA TYR A 9 -20.85 21.95 -9.43
C TYR A 9 -21.79 22.22 -8.25
N ASN A 10 -22.90 21.49 -8.17
CA ASN A 10 -23.69 21.44 -6.94
C ASN A 10 -23.05 20.47 -5.94
N GLU A 11 -23.36 20.66 -4.66
CA GLU A 11 -22.80 19.88 -3.56
C GLU A 11 -22.98 18.36 -3.74
N PRO A 12 -24.18 17.81 -4.09
CA PRO A 12 -24.33 16.39 -4.38
C PRO A 12 -23.41 15.85 -5.48
N LEU A 13 -23.20 16.61 -6.57
CA LEU A 13 -22.32 16.18 -7.66
C LEU A 13 -20.85 16.13 -7.21
N MET A 14 -20.40 17.08 -6.37
CA MET A 14 -19.05 17.06 -5.81
C MET A 14 -18.79 15.82 -4.96
N TYR A 15 -19.74 15.49 -4.07
CA TYR A 15 -19.68 14.27 -3.25
C TYR A 15 -19.72 13.00 -4.11
N ALA A 16 -20.60 12.95 -5.11
CA ALA A 16 -20.70 11.81 -6.02
C ALA A 16 -19.39 11.56 -6.78
N ILE A 17 -18.72 12.61 -7.26
CA ILE A 17 -17.41 12.53 -7.91
C ILE A 17 -16.36 12.04 -6.91
N GLN A 18 -16.35 12.56 -5.68
CA GLN A 18 -15.38 12.15 -4.66
C GLN A 18 -15.53 10.66 -4.30
N TYR A 19 -16.75 10.19 -4.01
CA TYR A 19 -17.01 8.77 -3.79
C TYR A 19 -16.56 7.90 -4.98
N HIS A 20 -16.78 8.38 -6.21
CA HIS A 20 -16.33 7.68 -7.39
C HIS A 20 -14.80 7.62 -7.50
N LYS A 21 -14.07 8.68 -7.16
CA LYS A 21 -12.60 8.65 -7.10
C LYS A 21 -12.08 7.62 -6.10
N GLU A 22 -12.79 7.40 -4.99
CA GLU A 22 -12.45 6.42 -3.94
C GLU A 22 -12.78 4.97 -4.32
N GLY A 23 -13.26 4.72 -5.52
CA GLY A 23 -13.58 3.37 -5.97
C GLY A 23 -15.02 2.93 -5.69
N LEU A 24 -15.90 3.83 -5.25
CA LEU A 24 -17.28 3.48 -4.90
C LEU A 24 -18.22 3.50 -6.13
N ALA A 25 -19.23 2.64 -6.10
CA ALA A 25 -20.29 2.56 -7.10
C ALA A 25 -21.47 3.47 -6.69
N VAL A 26 -21.55 4.64 -7.32
CA VAL A 26 -22.50 5.70 -6.92
C VAL A 26 -23.72 5.71 -7.84
N ILE A 27 -24.93 5.82 -7.28
CA ILE A 27 -26.19 5.97 -8.03
C ILE A 27 -27.05 7.11 -7.47
N PRO A 28 -27.87 7.78 -8.30
CA PRO A 28 -28.82 8.78 -7.84
C PRO A 28 -30.07 8.12 -7.25
N LEU A 29 -30.57 8.74 -6.19
CA LEU A 29 -31.87 8.47 -5.60
C LEU A 29 -32.80 9.68 -5.83
N LYS A 30 -34.12 9.46 -5.81
CA LYS A 30 -35.07 10.59 -5.85
C LYS A 30 -34.88 11.42 -4.58
N PHE A 31 -34.92 12.74 -4.72
CA PHE A 31 -34.68 13.67 -3.60
C PHE A 31 -35.65 13.41 -2.43
N LYS A 32 -35.13 13.50 -1.20
CA LYS A 32 -35.90 13.22 0.04
C LYS A 32 -36.54 11.83 0.08
N THR A 33 -36.00 10.88 -0.67
CA THR A 33 -36.41 9.47 -0.62
C THR A 33 -35.20 8.55 -0.52
N LYS A 34 -35.45 7.27 -0.26
CA LYS A 34 -34.46 6.19 -0.32
C LYS A 34 -34.57 5.38 -1.63
N GLU A 35 -35.38 5.83 -2.59
CA GLU A 35 -35.65 5.12 -3.84
C GLU A 35 -34.68 5.52 -4.96
N ALA A 36 -34.14 4.53 -5.68
CA ALA A 36 -33.29 4.80 -6.83
C ALA A 36 -34.04 5.58 -7.92
N ALA A 37 -33.41 6.63 -8.45
CA ALA A 37 -33.96 7.41 -9.57
C ALA A 37 -33.78 6.69 -10.92
N ILE A 38 -33.06 5.57 -10.95
CA ILE A 38 -32.68 4.81 -12.15
C ILE A 38 -32.79 3.30 -11.92
N LYS A 39 -32.79 2.52 -13.01
CA LYS A 39 -32.56 1.07 -12.95
C LYS A 39 -31.11 0.80 -12.54
N TRP A 40 -30.91 0.49 -11.27
CA TRP A 40 -29.59 0.46 -10.64
C TRP A 40 -28.93 -0.92 -10.57
N ARG A 41 -29.71 -2.02 -10.61
CA ARG A 41 -29.20 -3.39 -10.43
C ARG A 41 -28.01 -3.74 -11.34
N GLN A 42 -27.98 -3.19 -12.55
CA GLN A 42 -26.84 -3.35 -13.48
C GLN A 42 -25.50 -2.85 -12.90
N TYR A 43 -25.53 -1.84 -12.02
CA TYR A 43 -24.35 -1.27 -11.40
C TYR A 43 -23.86 -2.05 -10.18
N GLN A 44 -24.52 -3.15 -9.81
CA GLN A 44 -23.98 -4.11 -8.84
C GLN A 44 -22.82 -4.92 -9.43
N LYS A 45 -22.74 -5.05 -10.76
CA LYS A 45 -21.65 -5.78 -11.45
C LYS A 45 -20.55 -4.88 -11.96
N LYS A 46 -20.85 -3.62 -12.24
CA LYS A 46 -19.91 -2.66 -12.83
C LYS A 46 -20.23 -1.24 -12.40
N ARG A 47 -19.22 -0.52 -11.93
CA ARG A 47 -19.34 0.88 -11.53
C ARG A 47 -19.82 1.75 -12.71
N PRO A 48 -20.68 2.75 -12.46
CA PRO A 48 -21.05 3.68 -13.53
C PRO A 48 -19.84 4.51 -13.96
N PRO A 49 -19.70 4.83 -15.26
CA PRO A 49 -18.66 5.75 -15.73
C PRO A 49 -18.90 7.16 -15.17
N ALA A 50 -17.82 7.90 -14.91
CA ALA A 50 -17.88 9.23 -14.29
C ALA A 50 -18.82 10.20 -15.02
N ILE A 51 -18.89 10.14 -16.36
CA ILE A 51 -19.77 10.99 -17.18
C ILE A 51 -21.27 10.79 -16.91
N LYS A 52 -21.67 9.66 -16.32
CA LYS A 52 -23.07 9.47 -15.89
C LYS A 52 -23.38 10.26 -14.62
N LEU A 53 -22.41 10.51 -13.75
CA LEU A 53 -22.61 11.24 -12.49
C LEU A 53 -23.03 12.68 -12.76
N GLU A 54 -22.35 13.38 -13.67
CA GLU A 54 -22.70 14.73 -14.08
C GLU A 54 -24.13 14.82 -14.65
N LYS A 55 -24.55 13.80 -15.40
CA LYS A 55 -25.91 13.73 -15.94
C LYS A 55 -26.96 13.47 -14.86
N TRP A 56 -26.62 12.68 -13.85
CA TRP A 56 -27.55 12.30 -12.78
C TRP A 56 -27.72 13.37 -11.71
N PHE A 57 -26.65 14.07 -11.36
CA PHE A 57 -26.64 15.09 -10.30
C PHE A 57 -26.59 16.50 -10.88
N LYS A 58 -27.43 16.80 -11.88
CA LYS A 58 -27.54 18.16 -12.45
C LYS A 58 -28.14 19.13 -11.43
N LYS A 59 -27.68 20.38 -11.46
CA LYS A 59 -28.11 21.42 -10.49
C LYS A 59 -29.61 21.73 -10.52
N SER A 60 -30.27 21.57 -11.67
CA SER A 60 -31.70 21.82 -11.83
C SER A 60 -32.60 20.77 -11.16
N GLU A 61 -32.06 19.61 -10.78
CA GLU A 61 -32.82 18.51 -10.21
C GLU A 61 -32.11 17.99 -8.96
N PRO A 62 -32.57 18.35 -7.75
CA PRO A 62 -31.98 17.78 -6.55
C PRO A 62 -32.16 16.25 -6.56
N LYS A 63 -31.11 15.53 -6.14
CA LYS A 63 -31.10 14.07 -5.98
C LYS A 63 -30.36 13.72 -4.69
N ASN A 64 -30.75 12.60 -4.10
CA ASN A 64 -29.97 11.95 -3.06
C ASN A 64 -28.91 11.04 -3.71
N ILE A 65 -27.88 10.69 -2.96
CA ILE A 65 -26.79 9.79 -3.35
C ILE A 65 -26.97 8.46 -2.65
N ALA A 66 -26.76 7.37 -3.38
CA ALA A 66 -26.53 6.05 -2.79
C ALA A 66 -25.22 5.44 -3.27
N ILE A 67 -24.62 4.64 -2.39
CA ILE A 67 -23.43 3.83 -2.66
C ILE A 67 -23.85 2.37 -2.66
N ILE A 68 -23.59 1.65 -3.74
CA ILE A 68 -23.83 0.21 -3.82
C ILE A 68 -22.72 -0.50 -3.04
N CYS A 69 -23.10 -1.38 -2.13
CA CYS A 69 -22.19 -2.17 -1.31
C CYS A 69 -21.69 -3.41 -2.06
N GLY A 70 -20.69 -4.07 -1.46
CA GLY A 70 -20.10 -5.30 -1.96
C GLY A 70 -18.91 -5.09 -2.88
N VAL A 71 -18.66 -6.10 -3.71
CA VAL A 71 -17.44 -6.24 -4.53
C VAL A 71 -17.24 -5.06 -5.45
N VAL A 72 -18.32 -4.54 -6.05
CA VAL A 72 -18.26 -3.42 -7.00
C VAL A 72 -17.74 -2.11 -6.39
N SER A 73 -17.75 -2.00 -5.05
CA SER A 73 -17.21 -0.88 -4.28
C SER A 73 -15.94 -1.27 -3.48
N GLY A 74 -15.27 -2.34 -3.88
CA GLY A 74 -14.05 -2.85 -3.25
C GLY A 74 -14.32 -3.63 -1.98
N ASN A 75 -15.24 -4.59 -2.02
CA ASN A 75 -15.67 -5.41 -0.88
C ASN A 75 -16.23 -4.57 0.27
N LEU A 76 -17.05 -3.58 -0.08
CA LEU A 76 -17.63 -2.65 0.89
C LEU A 76 -18.73 -3.34 1.69
N ILE A 77 -18.64 -3.22 3.01
CA ILE A 77 -19.69 -3.54 3.97
C ILE A 77 -20.04 -2.25 4.70
N VAL A 78 -21.33 -2.04 4.92
CA VAL A 78 -21.83 -0.96 5.76
C VAL A 78 -22.67 -1.56 6.87
N MET A 79 -22.26 -1.33 8.12
CA MET A 79 -23.08 -1.65 9.30
C MET A 79 -24.02 -0.47 9.54
N ASP A 80 -25.28 -0.63 9.16
CA ASP A 80 -26.33 0.38 9.23
C ASP A 80 -27.10 0.19 10.54
N PHE A 81 -26.65 0.87 11.61
CA PHE A 81 -27.30 0.87 12.91
C PHE A 81 -28.51 1.80 12.86
N ASP A 82 -29.70 1.26 13.15
CA ASP A 82 -30.94 2.03 13.17
C ASP A 82 -31.04 2.99 14.37
N GLU A 83 -30.29 2.71 15.45
CA GLU A 83 -30.35 3.40 16.74
C GLU A 83 -28.96 3.70 17.31
N GLU A 84 -28.79 4.92 17.83
CA GLU A 84 -27.55 5.40 18.43
C GLU A 84 -27.13 4.60 19.67
N ASP A 85 -28.07 4.29 20.57
CA ASP A 85 -27.77 3.54 21.80
C ASP A 85 -27.22 2.15 21.47
N LYS A 86 -27.75 1.49 20.43
CA LYS A 86 -27.27 0.18 19.97
C LYS A 86 -25.88 0.22 19.38
N TYR A 87 -25.53 1.31 18.69
CA TYR A 87 -24.17 1.53 18.22
C TYR A 87 -23.17 1.63 19.38
N TYR A 88 -23.45 2.43 20.40
CA TYR A 88 -22.55 2.56 21.54
C TYR A 88 -22.52 1.32 22.44
N GLU A 89 -23.65 0.64 22.63
CA GLU A 89 -23.71 -0.66 23.32
C GLU A 89 -22.80 -1.67 22.62
N PHE A 90 -22.85 -1.70 21.28
CA PHE A 90 -21.98 -2.56 20.47
C PHE A 90 -20.50 -2.20 20.64
N LEU A 91 -20.14 -0.91 20.56
CA LEU A 91 -18.76 -0.45 20.78
C LEU A 91 -18.22 -0.82 22.16
N ASN A 92 -19.05 -0.79 23.19
CA ASN A 92 -18.64 -1.17 24.55
C ASN A 92 -18.53 -2.69 24.76
N THR A 93 -19.04 -3.49 23.82
CA THR A 93 -19.01 -4.96 23.90
C THR A 93 -17.80 -5.59 23.19
N ILE A 94 -17.21 -4.86 22.26
CA ILE A 94 -16.04 -5.31 21.49
C ILE A 94 -14.73 -4.90 22.19
N ASP A 95 -13.63 -5.58 21.84
CA ASP A 95 -12.30 -5.20 22.32
C ASP A 95 -11.83 -3.83 21.76
N GLU A 96 -10.83 -3.23 22.41
CA GLU A 96 -10.37 -1.88 22.05
C GLU A 96 -9.76 -1.82 20.64
N ASP A 97 -9.18 -2.90 20.11
CA ASP A 97 -8.65 -2.89 18.75
C ASP A 97 -9.79 -2.78 17.72
N LEU A 98 -10.86 -3.56 17.89
CA LEU A 98 -12.05 -3.49 17.05
C LEU A 98 -12.75 -2.14 17.18
N LYS A 99 -12.82 -1.61 18.40
CA LYS A 99 -13.39 -0.28 18.67
C LYS A 99 -12.61 0.83 17.97
N ASN A 100 -11.27 0.81 18.05
CA ASN A 100 -10.40 1.77 17.35
C ASN A 100 -10.50 1.65 15.81
N ILE A 101 -10.77 0.45 15.29
CA ILE A 101 -11.07 0.26 13.87
C ILE A 101 -12.39 0.93 13.49
N ILE A 102 -13.46 0.72 14.27
CA ILE A 102 -14.78 1.28 13.98
C ILE A 102 -14.82 2.80 14.16
N LEU A 103 -14.18 3.32 15.21
CA LEU A 103 -14.09 4.77 15.44
C LEU A 103 -13.18 5.47 14.43
N GLY A 104 -12.18 4.76 13.90
CA GLY A 104 -11.22 5.30 12.93
C GLY A 104 -11.59 5.05 11.47
N THR A 105 -12.81 4.62 11.16
CA THR A 105 -13.28 4.47 9.77
C THR A 105 -14.40 5.44 9.47
N ARG A 106 -14.66 5.68 8.18
CA ARG A 106 -15.75 6.56 7.76
C ARG A 106 -17.10 6.13 8.34
N THR A 107 -17.68 7.03 9.13
CA THR A 107 -19.00 6.88 9.73
C THR A 107 -19.91 8.00 9.28
N VAL A 108 -21.18 7.66 9.02
CA VAL A 108 -22.21 8.62 8.60
C VAL A 108 -23.31 8.64 9.64
N ILE A 109 -23.62 9.83 10.13
CA ILE A 109 -24.75 10.11 10.99
C ILE A 109 -26.03 10.04 10.13
N THR A 110 -26.98 9.24 10.59
CA THR A 110 -28.29 9.08 9.97
C THR A 110 -29.36 9.81 10.79
N ASN A 111 -30.64 9.60 10.48
CA ASN A 111 -31.72 10.19 11.28
C ASN A 111 -31.76 9.68 12.74
N ARG A 112 -31.29 8.47 13.03
CA ARG A 112 -31.42 7.84 14.37
C ARG A 112 -30.22 7.00 14.83
N GLY A 113 -29.36 6.58 13.91
CA GLY A 113 -28.14 5.83 14.23
C GLY A 113 -27.01 6.16 13.26
N ARG A 114 -26.18 5.18 12.91
CA ARG A 114 -24.93 5.38 12.16
C ARG A 114 -24.73 4.33 11.08
N HIS A 115 -24.21 4.75 9.93
CA HIS A 115 -23.62 3.84 8.96
C HIS A 115 -22.10 3.79 9.17
N VAL A 116 -21.56 2.64 9.54
CA VAL A 116 -20.11 2.42 9.64
C VAL A 116 -19.61 1.72 8.39
N TYR A 117 -18.69 2.34 7.65
CA TYR A 117 -18.19 1.80 6.38
C TYR A 117 -16.88 1.04 6.61
N LEU A 118 -16.78 -0.18 6.09
CA LEU A 118 -15.56 -0.99 6.13
C LEU A 118 -15.36 -1.72 4.80
N ARG A 119 -14.10 -1.91 4.38
CA ARG A 119 -13.75 -2.81 3.27
C ARG A 119 -13.10 -4.07 3.81
N VAL A 120 -13.38 -5.21 3.17
CA VAL A 120 -12.73 -6.48 3.57
C VAL A 120 -11.64 -6.87 2.58
N ASP A 121 -10.42 -7.11 3.06
CA ASP A 121 -9.32 -7.67 2.27
C ASP A 121 -9.56 -9.17 2.01
N SER A 122 -10.22 -9.47 0.91
CA SER A 122 -10.53 -10.83 0.46
C SER A 122 -10.70 -10.84 -1.06
N ASP A 123 -10.55 -12.02 -1.68
CA ASP A 123 -11.02 -12.18 -3.05
C ASP A 123 -12.55 -12.11 -3.12
N GLU A 124 -13.09 -11.88 -4.31
CA GLU A 124 -14.52 -11.65 -4.47
C GLU A 124 -15.39 -12.86 -4.13
N LYS A 125 -14.86 -14.08 -4.26
CA LYS A 125 -15.63 -15.30 -3.97
C LYS A 125 -15.78 -15.44 -2.46
N THR A 126 -14.67 -15.39 -1.73
CA THR A 126 -14.67 -15.48 -0.27
C THR A 126 -15.48 -14.34 0.36
N PHE A 127 -15.43 -13.13 -0.19
CA PHE A 127 -16.26 -12.01 0.28
C PHE A 127 -17.76 -12.35 0.23
N ARG A 128 -18.24 -12.80 -0.94
CA ARG A 128 -19.66 -13.09 -1.17
C ARG A 128 -20.16 -14.27 -0.32
N GLU A 129 -19.31 -15.27 -0.07
CA GLU A 129 -19.65 -16.45 0.73
C GLU A 129 -19.72 -16.13 2.23
N LEU A 130 -18.76 -15.39 2.77
CA LEU A 130 -18.64 -15.18 4.21
C LEU A 130 -19.46 -14.01 4.75
N PHE A 131 -19.70 -12.99 3.92
CA PHE A 131 -20.30 -11.74 4.34
C PHE A 131 -21.61 -11.43 3.58
N PRO A 132 -22.61 -12.33 3.58
CA PRO A 132 -23.91 -12.02 2.99
C PRO A 132 -24.60 -10.90 3.76
N SER A 133 -25.46 -10.14 3.06
CA SER A 133 -26.27 -9.13 3.72
C SER A 133 -27.24 -9.77 4.73
N LYS A 134 -27.29 -9.26 5.96
CA LYS A 134 -28.09 -9.84 7.06
C LYS A 134 -28.51 -8.76 8.06
N ARG A 135 -29.64 -8.96 8.75
CA ARG A 135 -30.08 -8.09 9.84
C ARG A 135 -29.87 -8.76 11.19
N SER A 136 -29.31 -8.03 12.16
CA SER A 136 -29.23 -8.49 13.55
C SER A 136 -30.34 -7.83 14.34
N GLU A 137 -31.30 -8.65 14.79
CA GLU A 137 -32.41 -8.16 15.63
C GLU A 137 -31.96 -7.81 17.05
N LYS A 138 -30.82 -8.34 17.53
CA LYS A 138 -30.27 -7.95 18.84
C LYS A 138 -29.69 -6.53 18.82
N TRP A 139 -28.97 -6.22 17.75
CA TRP A 139 -28.19 -4.98 17.64
C TRP A 139 -28.87 -3.91 16.78
N HIS A 140 -30.07 -4.19 16.24
CA HIS A 140 -30.81 -3.31 15.34
C HIS A 140 -29.91 -2.76 14.22
N VAL A 141 -29.11 -3.66 13.63
CA VAL A 141 -28.15 -3.32 12.58
C VAL A 141 -28.42 -4.14 11.33
N ASP A 142 -28.53 -3.44 10.20
CA ASP A 142 -28.49 -4.05 8.89
C ASP A 142 -27.04 -4.11 8.40
N PHE A 143 -26.53 -5.33 8.26
CA PHE A 143 -25.23 -5.61 7.67
C PHE A 143 -25.36 -5.57 6.14
N GLN A 144 -25.11 -4.42 5.53
CA GLN A 144 -25.31 -4.16 4.10
C GLN A 144 -24.06 -4.54 3.30
N SER A 145 -24.15 -5.60 2.50
CA SER A 145 -23.07 -6.16 1.68
C SER A 145 -23.50 -6.27 0.21
N GLU A 146 -23.01 -7.26 -0.53
CA GLU A 146 -23.33 -7.55 -1.93
C GLU A 146 -24.85 -7.48 -2.18
N GLY A 147 -25.20 -6.77 -3.25
CA GLY A 147 -26.58 -6.63 -3.71
C GLY A 147 -27.40 -5.55 -2.99
N LYS A 148 -26.83 -4.82 -2.03
CA LYS A 148 -27.47 -3.71 -1.31
C LYS A 148 -26.85 -2.37 -1.66
N TYR A 149 -27.51 -1.29 -1.30
CA TYR A 149 -26.95 0.06 -1.32
C TYR A 149 -27.34 0.80 -0.05
N VAL A 150 -26.55 1.80 0.32
CA VAL A 150 -26.84 2.72 1.42
C VAL A 150 -26.98 4.14 0.92
N VAL A 151 -27.79 4.94 1.60
CA VAL A 151 -27.89 6.39 1.36
C VAL A 151 -26.64 7.05 1.92
N ALA A 152 -26.03 7.97 1.16
CA ALA A 152 -24.76 8.60 1.51
C ALA A 152 -24.88 10.12 1.63
N PRO A 153 -24.04 10.80 2.42
CA PRO A 153 -23.97 12.26 2.45
C PRO A 153 -23.75 12.85 1.07
N PRO A 154 -24.32 14.02 0.75
CA PRO A 154 -25.06 14.93 1.64
C PRO A 154 -26.58 14.77 1.48
N SER A 155 -27.07 13.54 1.29
CA SER A 155 -28.49 13.24 1.04
C SER A 155 -29.41 13.70 2.16
N VAL A 156 -30.69 13.90 1.82
CA VAL A 156 -31.74 14.29 2.77
C VAL A 156 -32.69 13.11 3.00
N HIS A 157 -32.89 12.70 4.25
CA HIS A 157 -33.87 11.69 4.64
C HIS A 157 -35.31 12.18 4.39
N PRO A 158 -36.31 11.29 4.18
CA PRO A 158 -37.72 11.69 4.11
C PRO A 158 -38.22 12.57 5.26
N SER A 159 -37.65 12.41 6.46
CA SER A 159 -37.95 13.26 7.63
C SER A 159 -37.41 14.70 7.53
N GLY A 160 -36.51 14.96 6.58
CA GLY A 160 -35.82 16.25 6.43
C GLY A 160 -34.40 16.26 7.04
N GLN A 161 -34.05 15.29 7.87
CA GLN A 161 -32.69 15.19 8.44
C GLN A 161 -31.66 14.84 7.35
N LYS A 162 -30.46 15.43 7.41
CA LYS A 162 -29.39 15.14 6.47
C LYS A 162 -28.57 13.93 6.91
N TYR A 163 -28.07 13.19 5.92
CA TYR A 163 -26.97 12.25 6.11
C TYR A 163 -25.67 13.04 6.10
N GLU A 164 -24.91 12.97 7.17
CA GLU A 164 -23.68 13.77 7.38
C GLU A 164 -22.54 12.88 7.83
N LEU A 165 -21.29 13.26 7.52
CA LEU A 165 -20.14 12.54 8.03
C LEU A 165 -19.98 12.81 9.52
N GLU A 166 -19.68 11.77 10.28
CA GLU A 166 -19.26 11.93 11.66
C GLU A 166 -17.79 12.38 11.68
N GLY A 167 -17.58 13.68 11.88
CA GLY A 167 -16.25 14.29 11.87
C GLY A 167 -15.73 14.64 10.46
N GLU A 168 -14.43 14.50 10.26
CA GLU A 168 -13.76 14.83 9.00
C GLU A 168 -13.93 13.75 7.93
N TRP A 169 -13.62 14.10 6.68
CA TRP A 169 -13.57 13.13 5.59
C TRP A 169 -12.37 12.19 5.75
N ILE A 170 -12.58 11.08 6.44
CA ILE A 170 -11.59 10.01 6.61
C ILE A 170 -11.84 8.84 5.64
N ASP A 171 -10.77 8.09 5.36
CA ASP A 171 -10.84 6.93 4.48
C ASP A 171 -11.68 5.78 5.06
N ILE A 172 -12.22 4.94 4.17
CA ILE A 172 -12.84 3.67 4.60
C ILE A 172 -11.73 2.69 4.93
N LYS A 173 -11.62 2.30 6.20
CA LYS A 173 -10.64 1.31 6.64
C LYS A 173 -10.87 -0.02 5.94
N LYS A 174 -9.76 -0.59 5.47
CA LYS A 174 -9.70 -1.96 4.94
C LYS A 174 -9.27 -2.89 6.08
N VAL A 175 -10.03 -3.94 6.33
CA VAL A 175 -9.82 -4.89 7.43
C VAL A 175 -9.67 -6.31 6.91
N SER A 176 -9.01 -7.18 7.68
CA SER A 176 -8.85 -8.59 7.34
C SER A 176 -10.18 -9.36 7.42
N ILE A 177 -10.23 -10.54 6.80
CA ILE A 177 -11.35 -11.49 6.97
C ILE A 177 -11.53 -11.80 8.46
N GLU A 178 -10.47 -12.07 9.21
CA GLU A 178 -10.54 -12.43 10.62
C GLU A 178 -11.17 -11.31 11.46
N THR A 179 -10.72 -10.07 11.26
CA THR A 179 -11.28 -8.88 11.93
C THR A 179 -12.78 -8.77 11.66
N MET A 180 -13.20 -8.93 10.40
CA MET A 180 -14.62 -8.86 10.05
C MET A 180 -15.41 -10.05 10.62
N LEU A 181 -14.82 -11.24 10.72
CA LEU A 181 -15.46 -12.39 11.37
C LEU A 181 -15.61 -12.19 12.88
N LYS A 182 -14.67 -11.51 13.56
CA LYS A 182 -14.81 -11.13 14.98
C LYS A 182 -15.99 -10.18 15.17
N ILE A 183 -16.08 -9.13 14.35
CA ILE A 183 -17.23 -8.22 14.32
C ILE A 183 -18.53 -8.99 14.09
N LYS A 184 -18.57 -9.85 13.05
CA LYS A 184 -19.74 -10.65 12.70
C LYS A 184 -20.16 -11.58 13.84
N ARG A 185 -19.22 -12.17 14.58
CA ARG A 185 -19.51 -13.07 15.71
C ARG A 185 -20.22 -12.34 16.85
N VAL A 186 -19.89 -11.07 17.09
CA VAL A 186 -20.61 -10.26 18.09
C VAL A 186 -21.99 -9.88 17.58
N LEU A 187 -22.10 -9.51 16.30
CA LEU A 187 -23.37 -9.10 15.68
C LEU A 187 -24.36 -10.26 15.48
N PHE A 188 -23.85 -11.46 15.20
CA PHE A 188 -24.61 -12.66 14.83
C PHE A 188 -24.07 -13.89 15.58
N PRO A 189 -24.17 -13.95 16.91
CA PRO A 189 -23.64 -15.05 17.71
C PRO A 189 -24.30 -16.41 17.37
N GLU A 190 -25.50 -16.40 16.80
CA GLU A 190 -26.25 -17.57 16.36
C GLU A 190 -25.71 -18.19 15.06
N ASP A 191 -24.93 -17.45 14.28
CA ASP A 191 -24.35 -17.98 13.04
C ASP A 191 -23.36 -19.09 13.39
N LYS A 192 -23.62 -20.30 12.87
CA LYS A 192 -22.61 -21.34 12.75
C LYS A 192 -21.58 -20.89 11.72
N LEU A 193 -20.67 -20.02 12.14
CA LEU A 193 -19.50 -19.65 11.36
C LEU A 193 -18.76 -20.94 10.96
N PRO A 194 -18.24 -21.04 9.71
CA PRO A 194 -17.55 -22.23 9.24
C PRO A 194 -16.46 -22.61 10.26
N THR A 195 -16.71 -23.70 10.99
CA THR A 195 -15.82 -24.15 12.07
C THR A 195 -14.49 -24.62 11.50
N GLU A 196 -14.42 -24.93 10.21
CA GLU A 196 -13.19 -25.26 9.50
C GLU A 196 -12.22 -24.08 9.40
N ILE A 197 -12.71 -22.83 9.26
CA ILE A 197 -11.85 -21.62 9.23
C ILE A 197 -11.32 -21.28 10.63
N LEU A 198 -12.05 -21.65 11.68
CA LEU A 198 -11.66 -21.43 13.09
C LEU A 198 -10.83 -22.59 13.67
N LYS A 199 -10.98 -23.83 13.17
CA LYS A 199 -10.18 -25.01 13.58
C LYS A 199 -8.83 -25.10 12.86
N THR A 200 -8.70 -24.53 11.67
CA THR A 200 -7.37 -24.28 11.07
C THR A 200 -6.51 -23.38 11.95
N SER A 201 -7.12 -22.53 12.79
CA SER A 201 -6.38 -21.65 13.71
C SER A 201 -5.79 -22.33 14.96
N LYS A 202 -6.08 -23.62 15.23
CA LYS A 202 -5.46 -24.35 16.34
C LYS A 202 -4.79 -25.68 15.96
N ASN A 203 -5.09 -26.27 14.79
CA ASN A 203 -4.46 -27.51 14.33
C ASN A 203 -4.14 -27.56 12.82
N ALA A 204 -4.19 -26.44 12.08
CA ALA A 204 -3.54 -26.41 10.76
C ALA A 204 -2.09 -25.99 10.94
N SER A 205 -1.22 -27.02 10.96
CA SER A 205 0.08 -26.97 10.31
C SER A 205 0.10 -25.93 9.19
N PHE A 206 0.93 -24.91 9.36
CA PHE A 206 1.14 -23.77 8.46
C PHE A 206 1.42 -24.24 7.03
N ASN A 207 0.38 -24.48 6.25
CA ASN A 207 0.49 -24.66 4.81
C ASN A 207 0.58 -23.28 4.17
N LYS A 208 1.81 -22.99 3.74
CA LYS A 208 2.29 -21.95 2.84
C LYS A 208 1.25 -21.55 1.78
N SER A 209 0.59 -20.41 1.98
CA SER A 209 0.03 -19.61 0.89
C SER A 209 -0.16 -18.17 1.38
N GLN A 210 0.34 -17.22 0.58
CA GLN A 210 0.37 -15.76 0.77
C GLN A 210 1.59 -15.21 1.53
N LYS A 211 2.77 -15.26 0.90
CA LYS A 211 3.79 -14.24 1.12
C LYS A 211 3.41 -13.00 0.32
N LYS A 212 2.70 -12.06 0.96
CA LYS A 212 2.86 -10.64 0.62
C LYS A 212 4.20 -10.20 1.21
N ASN A 213 4.99 -9.42 0.49
CA ASN A 213 6.25 -8.85 0.97
C ASN A 213 6.08 -8.15 2.34
N GLY A 214 6.47 -8.83 3.42
CA GLY A 214 6.36 -8.35 4.80
C GLY A 214 7.17 -9.25 5.72
N LEU A 215 7.65 -8.68 6.82
CA LEU A 215 8.33 -9.42 7.88
C LEU A 215 7.34 -10.40 8.52
N THR A 216 7.76 -11.61 8.84
CA THR A 216 6.94 -12.46 9.72
C THR A 216 6.95 -11.89 11.13
N GLU A 217 5.96 -12.22 11.95
CA GLU A 217 5.94 -11.81 13.36
C GLU A 217 7.19 -12.29 14.12
N ALA A 218 7.71 -13.47 13.75
CA ALA A 218 8.99 -13.97 14.27
C ALA A 218 10.17 -13.07 13.85
N ASP A 219 10.22 -12.63 12.59
CA ASP A 219 11.25 -11.71 12.12
C ASP A 219 11.14 -10.33 12.79
N MET A 220 9.92 -9.83 13.00
CA MET A 220 9.66 -8.57 13.69
C MET A 220 10.09 -8.63 15.15
N LEU A 221 9.78 -9.74 15.84
CA LEU A 221 10.18 -9.98 17.22
C LEU A 221 11.70 -10.13 17.33
N GLU A 222 12.33 -10.80 16.36
CA GLU A 222 13.77 -10.94 16.30
C GLU A 222 14.48 -9.60 16.06
N ILE A 223 13.97 -8.77 15.14
CA ILE A 223 14.47 -7.40 14.93
C ILE A 223 14.40 -6.60 16.24
N ALA A 224 13.28 -6.70 16.96
CA ALA A 224 13.13 -6.06 18.26
C ALA A 224 14.12 -6.59 19.30
N ASN A 225 14.31 -7.91 19.39
CA ASN A 225 15.26 -8.53 20.33
C ASN A 225 16.70 -8.09 20.07
N VAL A 226 17.10 -8.03 18.79
CA VAL A 226 18.46 -7.66 18.38
C VAL A 226 18.74 -6.18 18.66
N LEU A 227 17.73 -5.32 18.53
CA LEU A 227 17.85 -3.87 18.79
C LEU A 227 17.62 -3.47 20.25
N ALA A 228 16.99 -4.33 21.06
CA ALA A 228 16.66 -4.04 22.46
C ALA A 228 17.86 -3.54 23.30
N PRO A 229 19.09 -4.10 23.18
CA PRO A 229 20.24 -3.62 23.95
C PRO A 229 20.63 -2.16 23.64
N ALA A 230 20.35 -1.67 22.42
CA ALA A 230 20.63 -0.29 22.02
C ALA A 230 19.45 0.66 22.31
N TYR A 231 18.27 0.12 22.61
CA TYR A 231 17.04 0.89 22.77
C TYR A 231 16.94 1.55 24.16
N LYS A 232 17.80 2.54 24.40
CA LYS A 232 17.92 3.27 25.67
C LYS A 232 17.44 4.71 25.54
N GLU A 233 17.14 5.34 26.68
CA GLU A 233 16.78 6.76 26.77
C GLU A 233 17.81 7.64 26.02
N GLY A 234 17.32 8.63 25.27
CA GLY A 234 18.15 9.45 24.37
C GLY A 234 18.35 8.88 22.95
N PHE A 235 18.26 7.55 22.77
CA PHE A 235 18.46 6.89 21.47
C PHE A 235 17.18 6.30 20.87
N ARG A 236 16.15 6.02 21.70
CA ARG A 236 14.90 5.37 21.29
C ARG A 236 14.28 5.96 20.02
N ASN A 237 14.08 7.28 20.01
CA ASN A 237 13.44 7.97 18.88
C ASN A 237 14.28 7.91 17.60
N ASN A 238 15.61 8.03 17.73
CA ASN A 238 16.53 8.02 16.60
C ASN A 238 16.67 6.61 15.97
N ILE A 239 16.63 5.57 16.80
CA ILE A 239 16.57 4.17 16.35
C ILE A 239 15.27 3.91 15.58
N VAL A 240 14.11 4.31 16.12
CA VAL A 240 12.82 4.16 15.43
C VAL A 240 12.78 4.97 14.12
N TYR A 241 13.33 6.19 14.12
CA TYR A 241 13.42 7.03 12.93
C TYR A 241 14.27 6.41 11.81
N SER A 242 15.47 5.94 12.14
CA SER A 242 16.40 5.36 11.16
C SER A 242 15.95 3.98 10.68
N LEU A 243 15.42 3.15 11.59
CA LEU A 243 14.84 1.85 11.27
C LEU A 243 13.60 1.99 10.37
N SER A 244 12.66 2.87 10.71
CA SER A 244 11.44 3.07 9.91
C SER A 244 11.75 3.49 8.47
N GLY A 245 12.74 4.36 8.27
CA GLY A 245 13.20 4.74 6.93
C GLY A 245 13.90 3.59 6.18
N TRP A 246 14.65 2.72 6.87
CA TRP A 246 15.23 1.53 6.25
C TRP A 246 14.17 0.51 5.86
N LEU A 247 13.20 0.22 6.74
CA LEU A 247 12.09 -0.69 6.46
C LEU A 247 11.25 -0.19 5.28
N ALA A 248 10.98 1.12 5.22
CA ALA A 248 10.27 1.74 4.10
C ALA A 248 11.01 1.56 2.76
N LYS A 249 12.33 1.76 2.76
CA LYS A 249 13.21 1.52 1.59
C LYS A 249 13.27 0.05 1.19
N ALA A 250 13.19 -0.86 2.15
CA ALA A 250 13.14 -2.31 1.93
C ALA A 250 11.76 -2.79 1.41
N GLY A 251 10.78 -1.89 1.29
CA GLY A 251 9.43 -2.22 0.83
C GLY A 251 8.59 -2.98 1.87
N ILE A 252 9.01 -2.97 3.13
CA ILE A 252 8.24 -3.53 4.25
C ILE A 252 7.04 -2.61 4.51
N SER A 253 5.92 -3.19 4.93
CA SER A 253 4.71 -2.41 5.15
C SER A 253 4.87 -1.47 6.34
N MET A 254 4.19 -0.32 6.28
CA MET A 254 4.12 0.60 7.43
C MET A 254 3.53 -0.09 8.67
N GLU A 255 2.59 -1.02 8.48
CA GLU A 255 1.98 -1.80 9.57
C GLU A 255 3.00 -2.70 10.26
N ASP A 256 3.83 -3.40 9.50
CA ASP A 256 4.90 -4.25 10.05
C ASP A 256 5.96 -3.38 10.74
N ALA A 257 6.30 -2.22 10.18
CA ALA A 257 7.22 -1.30 10.83
C ALA A 257 6.68 -0.71 12.14
N LEU A 258 5.37 -0.44 12.22
CA LEU A 258 4.72 -0.04 13.47
C LEU A 258 4.78 -1.18 14.49
N LYS A 259 4.50 -2.43 14.08
CA LYS A 259 4.62 -3.62 14.96
C LYS A 259 6.05 -3.83 15.46
N VAL A 260 7.06 -3.64 14.61
CA VAL A 260 8.47 -3.69 15.02
C VAL A 260 8.77 -2.62 16.07
N ALA A 261 8.29 -1.39 15.89
CA ALA A 261 8.47 -0.32 16.88
C ALA A 261 7.77 -0.64 18.21
N THR A 262 6.57 -1.24 18.15
CA THR A 262 5.84 -1.73 19.33
C THR A 262 6.58 -2.84 20.06
N PHE A 263 7.04 -3.87 19.36
CA PHE A 263 7.83 -4.94 19.98
C PHE A 263 9.15 -4.43 20.55
N LEU A 264 9.80 -3.50 19.87
CA LEU A 264 11.04 -2.90 20.34
C LEU A 264 10.83 -2.14 21.66
N ALA A 265 9.75 -1.37 21.79
CA ALA A 265 9.42 -0.68 23.03
C ALA A 265 9.05 -1.67 24.17
N GLN A 266 8.31 -2.75 23.87
CA GLN A 266 8.04 -3.80 24.86
C GLN A 266 9.31 -4.53 25.32
N LYS A 267 10.26 -4.77 24.42
CA LYS A 267 11.50 -5.52 24.72
C LYS A 267 12.59 -4.68 25.35
N GLY A 268 12.67 -3.40 25.01
CA GLY A 268 13.60 -2.46 25.61
C GLY A 268 13.14 -1.93 26.98
N ASP A 269 12.08 -2.49 27.55
CA ASP A 269 11.48 -2.11 28.83
C ASP A 269 11.21 -0.59 28.90
N ASP A 270 10.52 -0.10 27.87
CA ASP A 270 10.26 1.32 27.68
C ASP A 270 9.16 1.80 28.65
N PRO A 271 9.49 2.65 29.63
CA PRO A 271 8.51 3.11 30.62
C PRO A 271 7.39 3.95 29.99
N ASP A 272 7.63 4.50 28.80
CA ASP A 272 6.70 5.35 28.07
C ASP A 272 5.79 4.55 27.11
N TYR A 273 5.87 3.22 27.07
CA TYR A 273 5.15 2.37 26.10
C TYR A 273 3.63 2.62 26.05
N GLU A 274 3.02 2.99 27.18
CA GLU A 274 1.58 3.28 27.27
C GLU A 274 1.27 4.79 27.26
N THR A 275 2.27 5.64 27.09
CA THR A 275 2.14 7.09 27.21
C THR A 275 2.08 7.79 25.84
N PRO A 276 1.64 9.07 25.77
CA PRO A 276 1.65 9.87 24.54
C PRO A 276 3.04 9.98 23.89
N GLU A 277 4.12 9.90 24.67
CA GLU A 277 5.50 9.95 24.20
C GLU A 277 5.86 8.73 23.32
N PHE A 278 5.31 7.55 23.60
CA PHE A 278 5.42 6.41 22.68
C PHE A 278 4.59 6.60 21.41
N ARG A 279 3.39 7.20 21.51
CA ARG A 279 2.59 7.55 20.32
C ARG A 279 3.33 8.50 19.38
N ASN A 280 4.03 9.49 19.94
CA ASN A 280 4.89 10.39 19.16
C ASN A 280 6.01 9.64 18.40
N ARG A 281 6.49 8.50 18.92
CA ARG A 281 7.47 7.64 18.23
C ARG A 281 6.82 6.76 17.16
N LEU A 282 5.60 6.30 17.34
CA LEU A 282 4.83 5.67 16.27
C LEU A 282 4.52 6.67 15.14
N ASP A 283 4.26 7.94 15.47
CA ASP A 283 4.10 9.01 14.48
C ASP A 283 5.38 9.24 13.66
N VAL A 284 6.56 9.01 14.25
CA VAL A 284 7.82 9.04 13.50
C VAL A 284 7.86 7.96 12.42
N VAL A 285 7.36 6.75 12.72
CA VAL A 285 7.21 5.69 11.70
C VAL A 285 6.27 6.16 10.59
N THR A 286 5.09 6.65 10.95
CA THR A 286 4.10 7.19 10.00
C THR A 286 4.70 8.26 9.09
N ARG A 287 5.34 9.28 9.67
CA ARG A 287 5.97 10.39 8.94
C ARG A 287 7.11 9.93 8.04
N SER A 288 7.92 8.98 8.47
CA SER A 288 8.96 8.38 7.62
C SER A 288 8.35 7.69 6.40
N TYR A 289 7.28 6.92 6.59
CA TYR A 289 6.61 6.24 5.47
C TYR A 289 5.89 7.21 4.53
N GLU A 290 5.25 8.25 5.05
CA GLU A 290 4.63 9.31 4.23
C GLU A 290 5.67 10.07 3.42
N LYS A 291 6.78 10.48 4.04
CA LYS A 291 7.90 11.12 3.34
C LYS A 291 8.44 10.23 2.22
N TRP A 292 8.67 8.96 2.51
CA TRP A 292 9.15 8.00 1.52
C TRP A 292 8.17 7.82 0.35
N ARG A 293 6.86 7.70 0.63
CA ARG A 293 5.80 7.63 -0.41
C ARG A 293 5.72 8.86 -1.29
N CYS A 294 6.06 10.02 -0.74
CA CYS A 294 6.14 11.28 -1.47
C CYS A 294 7.48 11.48 -2.21
N GLY A 295 8.36 10.47 -2.25
CA GLY A 295 9.67 10.55 -2.90
C GLY A 295 10.69 11.39 -2.14
N ILE A 296 10.42 11.75 -0.88
CA ILE A 296 11.35 12.46 -0.02
C ILE A 296 12.31 11.44 0.58
N ASN A 297 13.61 11.70 0.48
CA ASN A 297 14.62 10.82 1.08
C ASN A 297 14.44 10.74 2.59
N VAL A 298 14.45 9.53 3.13
CA VAL A 298 14.32 9.24 4.56
C VAL A 298 15.60 8.62 5.11
N ALA A 299 15.73 8.60 6.43
CA ALA A 299 16.84 7.93 7.09
C ALA A 299 16.90 6.44 6.69
N GLY A 300 18.04 5.80 6.92
CA GLY A 300 18.22 4.40 6.57
C GLY A 300 19.42 3.82 7.27
N LYS A 301 19.91 2.68 6.77
CA LYS A 301 20.99 1.88 7.36
C LYS A 301 22.15 2.71 7.95
N LYS A 302 22.65 3.72 7.23
CA LYS A 302 23.76 4.58 7.68
C LYS A 302 23.48 5.27 9.02
N TYR A 303 22.32 5.90 9.15
CA TYR A 303 21.94 6.60 10.38
C TYR A 303 21.71 5.62 11.54
N LEU A 304 21.22 4.41 11.26
CA LEU A 304 21.05 3.41 12.30
C LEU A 304 22.39 3.00 12.90
N VAL A 305 23.44 2.83 12.08
CA VAL A 305 24.80 2.53 12.57
C VAL A 305 25.30 3.63 13.51
N GLU A 306 25.21 4.90 13.10
CA GLU A 306 25.66 6.05 13.91
C GLU A 306 24.98 6.08 15.29
N PHE A 307 23.68 5.75 15.35
CA PHE A 307 22.94 5.70 16.62
C PHE A 307 23.23 4.45 17.45
N LEU A 308 23.55 3.31 16.82
CA LEU A 308 23.95 2.10 17.52
C LEU A 308 25.34 2.26 18.15
N GLU A 309 26.30 2.83 17.42
CA GLU A 309 27.65 3.17 17.94
C GLU A 309 27.58 4.18 19.10
N GLY A 310 26.61 5.09 19.08
CA GLY A 310 26.37 6.01 20.20
C GLY A 310 25.71 5.34 21.42
N ALA A 311 24.86 4.33 21.21
CA ALA A 311 24.11 3.66 22.28
C ALA A 311 24.84 2.44 22.88
N LEU A 312 25.78 1.88 22.12
CA LEU A 312 26.57 0.69 22.44
C LEU A 312 28.06 1.05 22.31
N GLU A 313 28.80 0.95 23.41
CA GLU A 313 30.25 1.23 23.45
C GLU A 313 31.10 0.06 22.88
N ASP A 314 30.45 -0.95 22.28
CA ASP A 314 31.08 -2.18 21.74
C ASP A 314 30.84 -2.30 20.22
N GLU A 315 31.90 -2.08 19.45
CA GLU A 315 31.88 -2.14 17.99
C GLU A 315 31.54 -3.55 17.45
N GLU A 316 31.98 -4.63 18.11
CA GLU A 316 31.66 -6.00 17.66
C GLU A 316 30.18 -6.30 17.81
N GLN A 317 29.56 -5.79 18.87
CA GLN A 317 28.12 -5.91 19.10
C GLN A 317 27.31 -5.16 18.02
N VAL A 318 27.74 -3.95 17.64
CA VAL A 318 27.10 -3.17 16.57
C VAL A 318 27.17 -3.91 15.23
N ILE A 319 28.35 -4.46 14.87
CA ILE A 319 28.54 -5.22 13.63
C ILE A 319 27.63 -6.46 13.61
N SER A 320 27.53 -7.19 14.72
CA SER A 320 26.67 -8.37 14.86
C SER A 320 25.19 -8.03 14.68
N ILE A 321 24.73 -6.96 15.33
CA ILE A 321 23.36 -6.42 15.21
C ILE A 321 23.06 -6.08 13.75
N MET A 322 23.93 -5.32 13.10
CA MET A 322 23.72 -4.87 11.72
C MET A 322 23.65 -6.04 10.75
N LYS A 323 24.53 -7.03 10.87
CA LYS A 323 24.51 -8.24 10.06
C LYS A 323 23.18 -8.99 10.21
N ARG A 324 22.69 -9.13 11.45
CA ARG A 324 21.44 -9.85 11.74
C ARG A 324 20.22 -9.10 11.21
N LEU A 325 20.19 -7.77 11.33
CA LEU A 325 19.11 -6.95 10.77
C LEU A 325 19.06 -7.03 9.25
N GLU A 326 20.20 -7.09 8.56
CA GLU A 326 20.25 -7.27 7.11
C GLU A 326 19.68 -8.62 6.66
N GLU A 327 19.95 -9.69 7.40
CA GLU A 327 19.38 -11.02 7.15
C GLU A 327 17.86 -11.04 7.29
N LEU A 328 17.31 -10.31 8.27
CA LEU A 328 15.89 -10.31 8.61
C LEU A 328 15.06 -9.34 7.76
N ILE A 329 15.55 -8.12 7.57
CA ILE A 329 14.85 -7.05 6.83
C ILE A 329 14.86 -7.33 5.33
N GLY A 330 15.77 -8.18 4.85
CA GLY A 330 15.81 -8.57 3.45
C GLY A 330 16.01 -7.34 2.57
N VAL A 331 17.21 -6.79 2.56
CA VAL A 331 17.60 -5.95 1.43
C VAL A 331 17.68 -6.88 0.21
N PRO A 332 17.31 -6.48 -1.02
CA PRO A 332 18.07 -6.97 -2.17
C PRO A 332 19.52 -6.71 -1.78
N SER A 333 20.24 -7.79 -1.49
CA SER A 333 21.53 -7.73 -0.84
C SER A 333 22.45 -6.76 -1.57
N THR A 334 22.51 -5.51 -1.13
CA THR A 334 23.57 -4.59 -1.55
C THR A 334 24.81 -4.84 -0.71
N SER A 335 24.67 -5.56 0.41
CA SER A 335 25.77 -6.13 1.19
C SER A 335 26.38 -7.40 0.57
N SER A 336 25.66 -8.09 -0.33
CA SER A 336 26.18 -9.25 -1.10
C SER A 336 26.28 -8.97 -2.60
N GLY A 337 25.79 -7.80 -3.04
CA GLY A 337 25.73 -7.41 -4.45
C GLY A 337 24.66 -8.14 -5.27
N MET A 338 23.60 -8.72 -4.71
CA MET A 338 22.55 -9.43 -5.48
C MET A 338 21.14 -8.88 -5.25
N ILE A 339 20.40 -8.62 -6.34
CA ILE A 339 18.97 -8.27 -6.38
C ILE A 339 18.20 -9.52 -6.82
N PHE A 340 17.12 -9.92 -6.13
CA PHE A 340 16.32 -11.09 -6.48
C PHE A 340 14.88 -10.69 -6.83
N VAL A 341 14.28 -11.37 -7.81
CA VAL A 341 12.90 -11.16 -8.24
C VAL A 341 12.26 -12.51 -8.56
N ASP A 342 11.12 -12.79 -7.95
CA ASP A 342 10.41 -14.05 -8.18
C ASP A 342 9.88 -14.14 -9.62
N GLU A 343 10.14 -15.28 -10.26
CA GLU A 343 9.60 -15.59 -11.60
C GLU A 343 8.41 -16.55 -11.48
N ASN A 344 8.52 -17.56 -10.60
CA ASN A 344 7.45 -18.49 -10.31
C ASN A 344 7.55 -18.96 -8.84
N GLU A 345 6.64 -18.42 -8.02
CA GLU A 345 6.60 -18.64 -6.57
C GLU A 345 6.38 -20.11 -6.19
N SER A 346 5.68 -20.88 -7.02
CA SER A 346 5.35 -22.29 -6.74
C SER A 346 6.54 -23.23 -6.88
N GLU A 347 7.55 -22.86 -7.68
CA GLU A 347 8.75 -23.66 -7.94
C GLU A 347 10.01 -23.06 -7.29
N GLY A 348 9.89 -21.92 -6.61
CA GLY A 348 11.01 -21.20 -6.01
C GLY A 348 12.02 -20.67 -7.04
N LEU A 349 11.56 -20.44 -8.28
CA LEU A 349 12.37 -19.91 -9.38
C LEU A 349 12.41 -18.38 -9.32
N VAL A 350 13.62 -17.83 -9.44
CA VAL A 350 13.87 -16.40 -9.34
C VAL A 350 14.78 -15.93 -10.47
N TYR A 351 14.53 -14.73 -10.97
CA TYR A 351 15.53 -13.91 -11.62
C TYR A 351 16.37 -13.20 -10.57
N TYR A 352 17.63 -12.95 -10.88
CA TYR A 352 18.49 -12.17 -10.01
C TYR A 352 19.51 -11.35 -10.79
N ALA A 353 19.86 -10.17 -10.29
CA ALA A 353 20.95 -9.35 -10.77
C ALA A 353 22.10 -9.43 -9.77
N ASP A 354 23.26 -9.91 -10.21
CA ASP A 354 24.49 -10.00 -9.45
C ASP A 354 25.37 -8.80 -9.85
N LEU A 355 25.37 -7.76 -9.01
CA LEU A 355 26.12 -6.52 -9.13
C LEU A 355 27.62 -6.75 -8.97
N ALA A 356 28.04 -7.73 -8.16
CA ALA A 356 29.46 -8.05 -7.97
C ALA A 356 30.02 -8.75 -9.22
N GLU A 357 29.31 -9.74 -9.73
CA GLU A 357 29.70 -10.52 -10.92
C GLU A 357 29.19 -9.93 -12.25
N LYS A 358 28.48 -8.79 -12.17
CA LYS A 358 27.98 -7.95 -13.26
C LYS A 358 27.10 -8.66 -14.30
N TYR A 359 26.11 -9.41 -13.85
CA TYR A 359 25.17 -10.10 -14.75
C TYR A 359 23.77 -10.32 -14.16
N ILE A 360 22.80 -10.59 -15.03
CA ILE A 360 21.46 -11.08 -14.67
C ILE A 360 21.36 -12.57 -14.97
N GLY A 361 20.89 -13.34 -13.99
CA GLY A 361 20.72 -14.79 -14.08
C GLY A 361 19.35 -15.25 -13.60
N LYS A 362 19.15 -16.56 -13.71
CA LYS A 362 18.02 -17.29 -13.11
C LYS A 362 18.56 -18.30 -12.12
N GLY A 363 17.88 -18.43 -10.99
CA GLY A 363 18.24 -19.33 -9.91
C GLY A 363 17.01 -19.98 -9.28
N GLN A 364 17.25 -20.81 -8.28
CA GLN A 364 16.20 -21.49 -7.54
C GLN A 364 16.56 -21.56 -6.06
N PHE A 365 15.61 -21.23 -5.20
CA PHE A 365 15.72 -21.53 -3.77
C PHE A 365 15.26 -22.96 -3.52
N LYS A 366 16.12 -23.79 -2.92
CA LYS A 366 15.78 -25.14 -2.45
C LYS A 366 15.73 -25.17 -0.93
N ASP A 367 14.62 -25.71 -0.40
CA ASP A 367 14.48 -26.01 1.02
C ASP A 367 15.36 -27.24 1.35
N LYS A 368 16.34 -27.08 2.26
CA LYS A 368 16.97 -28.23 2.91
C LYS A 368 16.19 -28.54 4.19
N SER A 369 16.01 -29.83 4.47
CA SER A 369 15.38 -30.36 5.69
C SER A 369 16.09 -29.79 6.93
N GLY A 370 15.47 -28.79 7.55
CA GLY A 370 16.07 -27.99 8.63
C GLY A 370 16.35 -26.55 8.21
N SER A 371 15.29 -25.76 7.97
CA SER A 371 15.22 -24.29 8.03
C SER A 371 16.17 -23.42 7.18
N LYS A 372 17.13 -24.00 6.44
CA LYS A 372 18.10 -23.24 5.62
C LYS A 372 17.78 -23.37 4.14
N LYS A 373 17.31 -22.28 3.53
CA LYS A 373 17.14 -22.19 2.08
C LYS A 373 18.51 -22.05 1.43
N THR A 374 18.80 -22.90 0.45
CA THR A 374 20.02 -22.80 -0.36
C THR A 374 19.67 -22.23 -1.73
N PHE A 375 20.38 -21.18 -2.13
CA PHE A 375 20.22 -20.58 -3.45
C PHE A 375 21.11 -21.31 -4.45
N LEU A 376 20.51 -21.82 -5.53
CA LEU A 376 21.22 -22.47 -6.62
C LEU A 376 21.14 -21.61 -7.88
N LYS A 377 22.29 -21.13 -8.37
CA LYS A 377 22.41 -20.44 -9.66
C LYS A 377 22.12 -21.46 -10.79
N LYS A 378 21.07 -21.24 -11.59
CA LYS A 378 20.69 -22.13 -12.71
C LYS A 378 21.22 -21.68 -14.06
N GLY A 379 21.58 -20.41 -14.21
CA GLY A 379 22.35 -19.93 -15.36
C GLY A 379 22.26 -18.44 -15.58
N ARG A 380 23.21 -17.91 -16.35
CA ARG A 380 23.29 -16.50 -16.79
C ARG A 380 22.31 -16.27 -17.95
N ILE A 381 21.74 -15.06 -18.01
CA ILE A 381 20.75 -14.63 -19.03
C ILE A 381 21.26 -13.41 -19.78
N ILE A 382 21.72 -12.40 -19.04
CA ILE A 382 22.28 -11.14 -19.57
C ILE A 382 23.63 -10.92 -18.90
N GLU A 383 24.70 -10.77 -19.67
CA GLU A 383 26.06 -10.45 -19.21
C GLU A 383 26.24 -8.94 -18.95
N ALA A 384 25.22 -8.32 -18.38
CA ALA A 384 25.22 -6.94 -17.97
C ALA A 384 24.19 -6.76 -16.86
N VAL A 385 24.45 -5.84 -15.94
CA VAL A 385 23.58 -5.56 -14.79
C VAL A 385 23.31 -4.05 -14.69
N PRO A 386 22.06 -3.63 -14.45
CA PRO A 386 21.76 -2.23 -14.23
C PRO A 386 22.27 -1.78 -12.86
N THR A 387 23.14 -0.78 -12.82
CA THR A 387 23.73 -0.26 -11.57
C THR A 387 23.18 1.10 -11.17
N LYS A 388 22.70 1.87 -12.14
CA LYS A 388 22.06 3.17 -11.92
C LYS A 388 20.95 3.39 -12.93
N ALA A 389 19.81 3.91 -12.49
CA ALA A 389 18.75 4.34 -13.41
C ALA A 389 18.02 5.58 -12.89
N ILE A 390 17.60 6.43 -13.82
CA ILE A 390 16.73 7.58 -13.61
C ILE A 390 15.57 7.45 -14.58
N ARG A 391 14.35 7.54 -14.08
CA ARG A 391 13.11 7.46 -14.84
C ARG A 391 12.50 8.84 -15.01
N TYR A 392 12.25 9.25 -16.25
CA TYR A 392 11.57 10.49 -16.59
C TYR A 392 10.15 10.18 -17.04
N ILE A 393 9.18 10.89 -16.47
CA ILE A 393 7.78 10.81 -16.86
C ILE A 393 7.40 12.13 -17.50
N ASP A 394 6.96 12.08 -18.75
CA ASP A 394 6.38 13.24 -19.42
C ASP A 394 4.96 13.48 -18.89
N PRO A 395 4.68 14.66 -18.30
CA PRO A 395 3.40 14.93 -17.64
C PRO A 395 2.23 15.12 -18.62
N ILE A 396 2.48 15.30 -19.92
CA ILE A 396 1.45 15.55 -20.95
C ILE A 396 1.10 14.26 -21.68
N SER A 397 2.12 13.56 -22.17
CA SER A 397 1.97 12.35 -22.97
C SER A 397 1.93 11.08 -22.11
N GLY A 398 2.37 11.14 -20.85
CA GLY A 398 2.54 9.98 -19.99
C GLY A 398 3.65 9.05 -20.46
N THR A 399 4.50 9.48 -21.40
CA THR A 399 5.61 8.68 -21.92
C THR A 399 6.71 8.56 -20.88
N GLU A 400 7.35 7.39 -20.85
CA GLU A 400 8.37 7.05 -19.85
C GLU A 400 9.70 6.74 -20.52
N ASN A 401 10.71 7.53 -20.18
CA ASN A 401 12.07 7.36 -20.66
C ASN A 401 13.01 7.07 -19.49
N LEU A 402 14.11 6.37 -19.78
CA LEU A 402 15.10 5.96 -18.79
C LEU A 402 16.48 6.46 -19.20
N ASP A 403 17.19 7.08 -18.26
CA ASP A 403 18.65 7.08 -18.27
C ASP A 403 19.09 5.88 -17.45
N ILE A 404 19.87 4.97 -18.03
CA ILE A 404 20.29 3.75 -17.35
C ILE A 404 21.73 3.39 -17.67
N VAL A 405 22.46 2.99 -16.63
CA VAL A 405 23.84 2.54 -16.72
C VAL A 405 23.88 1.05 -16.45
N PHE A 406 24.49 0.33 -17.39
CA PHE A 406 24.77 -1.09 -17.28
C PHE A 406 26.27 -1.33 -17.12
N GLU A 407 26.63 -2.17 -16.16
CA GLU A 407 27.99 -2.68 -16.00
C GLU A 407 28.08 -4.14 -16.42
N SER A 408 29.24 -4.55 -16.92
CA SER A 408 29.50 -5.90 -17.44
C SER A 408 30.96 -6.29 -17.16
N ASN A 409 31.22 -7.59 -17.06
CA ASN A 409 32.59 -8.13 -17.10
C ASN A 409 33.14 -8.29 -18.53
N LEU A 410 32.29 -8.17 -19.56
CA LEU A 410 32.70 -8.24 -20.97
C LEU A 410 33.27 -6.91 -21.48
N SER A 411 33.02 -5.80 -20.78
CA SER A 411 33.50 -4.48 -21.14
C SER A 411 33.92 -3.70 -19.88
N PRO A 412 35.13 -3.10 -19.86
CA PRO A 412 35.55 -2.25 -18.76
C PRO A 412 34.82 -0.90 -18.72
N VAL A 413 34.19 -0.49 -19.83
CA VAL A 413 33.41 0.75 -19.92
C VAL A 413 31.94 0.44 -19.70
N PRO A 414 31.27 1.10 -18.73
CA PRO A 414 29.83 0.96 -18.53
C PRO A 414 29.04 1.43 -19.76
N LEU A 415 28.01 0.67 -20.12
CA LEU A 415 27.07 1.06 -21.16
C LEU A 415 26.06 2.05 -20.57
N THR A 416 26.14 3.31 -20.97
CA THR A 416 25.18 4.35 -20.58
C THR A 416 24.17 4.56 -21.70
N LEU A 417 22.89 4.44 -21.37
CA LEU A 417 21.77 4.75 -22.25
C LEU A 417 21.06 5.98 -21.69
N GLN A 418 20.75 6.96 -22.53
CA GLN A 418 20.09 8.20 -22.12
C GLN A 418 18.78 8.39 -22.89
N GLY A 419 17.73 8.79 -22.16
CA GLY A 419 16.42 9.08 -22.73
C GLY A 419 15.81 7.93 -23.52
N VAL A 420 16.16 6.67 -23.19
CA VAL A 420 15.71 5.50 -23.94
C VAL A 420 14.35 5.02 -23.44
N GLU A 421 13.46 4.66 -24.36
CA GLU A 421 12.23 3.98 -23.98
C GLU A 421 12.55 2.57 -23.49
N ARG A 422 11.77 2.10 -22.51
CA ARG A 422 11.99 0.82 -21.86
C ARG A 422 12.06 -0.37 -22.84
N ARG A 423 11.22 -0.36 -23.88
CA ARG A 423 11.15 -1.41 -24.91
C ARG A 423 12.43 -1.53 -25.76
N ASP A 424 13.23 -0.47 -25.83
CA ASP A 424 14.41 -0.42 -26.70
C ASP A 424 15.69 -0.89 -26.01
N ILE A 425 15.69 -0.93 -24.66
CA ILE A 425 16.86 -1.30 -23.87
C ILE A 425 17.38 -2.70 -24.25
N LEU A 426 16.48 -3.67 -24.40
CA LEU A 426 16.86 -5.04 -24.74
C LEU A 426 17.52 -5.13 -26.12
N SER A 427 17.03 -4.36 -27.09
CA SER A 427 17.59 -4.28 -28.45
C SER A 427 19.03 -3.77 -28.43
N VAL A 428 19.32 -2.77 -27.60
CA VAL A 428 20.68 -2.24 -27.42
C VAL A 428 21.58 -3.26 -26.75
N LEU A 429 21.12 -3.93 -25.68
CA LEU A 429 21.89 -4.97 -25.00
C LEU A 429 22.21 -6.14 -25.94
N LYS A 430 21.26 -6.53 -26.78
CA LYS A 430 21.43 -7.58 -27.80
C LYS A 430 22.46 -7.20 -28.85
N ARG A 431 22.40 -5.97 -29.36
CA ARG A 431 23.36 -5.44 -30.35
C ARG A 431 24.79 -5.41 -29.81
N ASN A 432 24.96 -5.13 -28.52
CA ASN A 432 26.26 -5.11 -27.85
C ASN A 432 26.72 -6.49 -27.35
N GLY A 433 26.00 -7.57 -27.67
CA GLY A 433 26.42 -8.94 -27.35
C GLY A 433 26.21 -9.37 -25.89
N TYR A 434 25.45 -8.61 -25.10
CA TYR A 434 25.23 -8.94 -23.68
C TYR A 434 24.16 -10.01 -23.45
N ILE A 435 23.39 -10.42 -24.46
CA ILE A 435 22.28 -11.37 -24.30
C ILE A 435 22.74 -12.81 -24.54
N VAL A 436 22.69 -13.64 -23.49
CA VAL A 436 23.01 -15.07 -23.56
C VAL A 436 21.76 -15.89 -23.92
N LYS A 437 20.62 -15.62 -23.26
CA LYS A 437 19.37 -16.37 -23.43
C LYS A 437 18.23 -15.50 -23.92
N ASN A 438 18.12 -15.35 -25.24
CA ASN A 438 17.14 -14.46 -25.90
C ASN A 438 15.69 -14.65 -25.43
N ARG A 439 15.21 -15.90 -25.27
CA ARG A 439 13.78 -16.18 -25.00
C ARG A 439 13.26 -15.65 -23.66
N ILE A 440 14.13 -15.49 -22.67
CA ILE A 440 13.76 -15.11 -21.29
C ILE A 440 14.41 -13.78 -20.86
N ALA A 441 15.20 -13.17 -21.73
CA ALA A 441 15.96 -11.97 -21.39
C ALA A 441 15.05 -10.76 -21.18
N GLU A 442 13.98 -10.63 -21.98
CA GLU A 442 13.03 -9.55 -21.83
C GLU A 442 12.31 -9.61 -20.48
N ASP A 443 11.78 -10.78 -20.12
CA ASP A 443 11.09 -11.00 -18.85
C ASP A 443 12.03 -10.75 -17.66
N ALA A 444 13.25 -11.30 -17.71
CA ALA A 444 14.25 -11.11 -16.67
C ALA A 444 14.64 -9.64 -16.49
N LEU A 445 14.93 -8.93 -17.60
CA LEU A 445 15.27 -7.51 -17.57
C LEU A 445 14.12 -6.69 -17.00
N ASN A 446 12.89 -6.93 -17.46
CA ASN A 446 11.72 -6.21 -16.98
C ASN A 446 11.42 -6.47 -15.51
N ALA A 447 11.58 -7.70 -15.05
CA ALA A 447 11.41 -8.08 -13.66
C ALA A 447 12.41 -7.32 -12.76
N ILE A 448 13.70 -7.30 -13.14
CA ILE A 448 14.75 -6.58 -12.41
C ILE A 448 14.49 -5.07 -12.40
N LEU A 449 14.18 -4.45 -13.54
CA LEU A 449 13.92 -3.01 -13.60
C LEU A 449 12.67 -2.61 -12.81
N ASN A 450 11.60 -3.41 -12.87
CA ASN A 450 10.40 -3.17 -12.04
C ASN A 450 10.74 -3.22 -10.55
N ASN A 451 11.51 -4.22 -10.13
CA ASN A 451 11.93 -4.33 -8.75
C ASN A 451 12.78 -3.13 -8.32
N MET A 452 13.75 -2.71 -9.15
CA MET A 452 14.55 -1.51 -8.85
C MET A 452 13.68 -0.25 -8.70
N ILE A 453 12.64 -0.08 -9.53
CA ILE A 453 11.71 1.04 -9.42
C ILE A 453 10.90 0.95 -8.12
N LEU A 454 10.32 -0.22 -7.83
CA LEU A 454 9.52 -0.45 -6.62
C LEU A 454 10.33 -0.32 -5.32
N SER A 455 11.60 -0.73 -5.36
CA SER A 455 12.55 -0.62 -4.24
C SER A 455 13.18 0.77 -4.11
N GLY A 456 12.80 1.74 -4.95
CA GLY A 456 13.33 3.10 -4.92
C GLY A 456 14.81 3.22 -5.28
N LEU A 457 15.38 2.21 -5.96
CA LEU A 457 16.73 2.24 -6.52
C LEU A 457 16.80 3.06 -7.82
N VAL A 458 15.64 3.44 -8.37
CA VAL A 458 15.51 4.30 -9.55
C VAL A 458 14.94 5.65 -9.14
N GLU A 459 15.73 6.71 -9.37
CA GLU A 459 15.27 8.08 -9.15
C GLU A 459 14.18 8.41 -10.18
N THR A 460 13.04 8.97 -9.76
CA THR A 460 11.96 9.36 -10.69
C THR A 460 11.85 10.88 -10.78
N LYS A 461 11.87 11.41 -12.00
CA LYS A 461 11.74 12.83 -12.32
C LYS A 461 10.53 13.07 -13.21
N THR A 462 9.84 14.17 -13.00
CA THR A 462 8.77 14.64 -13.90
C THR A 462 9.35 15.73 -14.77
N GLU A 463 9.59 15.45 -16.04
CA GLU A 463 10.20 16.39 -16.99
C GLU A 463 9.50 16.30 -18.36
N PHE A 464 9.37 17.43 -19.05
CA PHE A 464 8.74 17.49 -20.37
C PHE A 464 9.70 16.90 -21.42
N SER A 465 9.25 15.88 -22.16
CA SER A 465 10.04 15.16 -23.17
C SER A 465 10.33 16.00 -24.42
N LYS A 466 9.55 17.05 -24.66
CA LYS A 466 9.69 17.93 -25.82
C LYS A 466 10.36 19.24 -25.44
N MET A 467 11.12 19.80 -26.38
CA MET A 467 11.65 21.16 -26.26
C MET A 467 10.51 22.17 -26.49
N GLY A 468 10.35 23.14 -25.58
CA GLY A 468 9.37 24.20 -25.76
C GLY A 468 8.87 24.83 -24.47
N VAL A 469 7.82 25.63 -24.63
CA VAL A 469 7.04 26.21 -23.53
C VAL A 469 5.73 25.44 -23.42
N PHE A 470 5.44 24.92 -22.25
CA PHE A 470 4.29 24.07 -21.95
C PHE A 470 3.38 24.76 -20.96
N TRP A 471 2.07 24.70 -21.20
CA TRP A 471 1.07 25.12 -20.24
C TRP A 471 0.55 23.89 -19.51
N TYR A 472 0.84 23.74 -18.22
CA TYR A 472 0.48 22.57 -17.42
C TYR A 472 0.08 22.99 -16.00
N GLN A 473 -1.01 22.42 -15.48
CA GLN A 473 -1.57 22.74 -14.16
C GLN A 473 -1.78 24.25 -13.86
N GLY A 474 -2.00 25.06 -14.89
CA GLY A 474 -2.25 26.50 -14.74
C GLY A 474 -0.97 27.35 -14.66
N GLU A 475 0.21 26.74 -14.81
CA GLU A 475 1.49 27.43 -14.86
C GLU A 475 2.21 27.20 -16.19
N MET A 476 3.07 28.15 -16.55
CA MET A 476 3.89 28.09 -17.76
C MET A 476 5.24 27.45 -17.41
N HIS A 477 5.51 26.28 -17.97
CA HIS A 477 6.76 25.54 -17.81
C HIS A 477 7.61 25.68 -19.08
N TYR A 478 8.93 25.76 -18.94
CA TYR A 478 9.84 25.79 -20.08
C TYR A 478 11.02 24.84 -19.85
N THR A 479 11.42 24.11 -20.88
CA THR A 479 12.63 23.27 -20.85
C THR A 479 13.81 24.10 -21.37
N LYS A 480 14.81 24.39 -20.50
CA LYS A 480 16.02 25.15 -20.86
C LYS A 480 17.03 24.27 -21.59
N ILE A 481 17.69 24.82 -22.61
CA ILE A 481 18.87 24.23 -23.25
C ILE A 481 20.09 24.52 -22.37
N LYS A 482 20.84 23.48 -21.97
CA LYS A 482 22.26 23.63 -21.60
C LYS A 482 23.07 23.58 -22.90
N LEU A 483 23.45 24.74 -23.42
CA LEU A 483 24.42 24.79 -24.51
C LEU A 483 25.79 24.35 -23.97
N PRO A 484 26.56 23.52 -24.72
CA PRO A 484 27.97 23.27 -24.41
C PRO A 484 28.71 24.61 -24.23
N GLU A 485 29.63 24.69 -23.27
CA GLU A 485 30.39 25.92 -22.99
C GLU A 485 31.13 26.46 -24.23
N GLU A 486 31.42 25.59 -25.19
CA GLU A 486 32.04 25.90 -26.49
C GLU A 486 31.19 26.82 -27.37
N ILE A 487 29.86 26.87 -27.18
CA ILE A 487 28.93 27.69 -27.97
C ILE A 487 28.60 29.03 -27.26
N ARG A 488 29.11 29.24 -26.03
CA ARG A 488 28.83 30.47 -25.24
C ARG A 488 29.75 31.66 -25.55
N ARG A 489 30.55 31.61 -26.62
CA ARG A 489 31.40 32.73 -27.06
C ARG A 489 30.76 33.55 -28.17
#